data_AF-A0A7C6EMH7-F1
#
_entry.id   AF-A0A7C6EMH7-F1
#
_cell.length_a   1.000
_cell.length_b   1.000
_cell.length_c   1.000
_cell.angle_alpha   90.00
_cell.angle_beta   90.00
_cell.angle_gamma   90.00
#
_symmetry.space_group_name_H-M   'P 1'
#
loop_
_entity.id
_entity.type
_entity.pdbx_description
1 polymer ?
#
loop_
_entity_poly.entity_id
_entity_poly.type
_entity_poly.pdbx_seq_one_letter_code
_entity_poly.pdbx_strand_id
1 'polypeptide(L)'
;MTLGLRERLELIRQGIIRGYIIPGLEEKGYMVTTWKRPISLEDMVLKDGGWRPIYTQFTSWETYAKDHPLHVYFNTFYGDLYEKAYRICFIEYLISVKNLQLPPRLIGIFTRLNLPEGGYYWKHRISVDLNFPDTCIKEIDATYDELLVMLDREGLLEVLEEETRRAGQERKKV
;
A
#
# COMPACT_ATOMS: atom_id res chain seq x y z
N MET A 1 3.45 11.38 29.39
CA MET A 1 2.59 12.00 28.36
C MET A 1 1.29 11.21 28.28
N THR A 2 0.14 11.86 28.29
CA THR A 2 -1.16 11.19 28.15
C THR A 2 -1.54 11.15 26.68
N LEU A 3 -1.61 9.95 26.10
CA LEU A 3 -2.02 9.78 24.70
C LEU A 3 -3.50 10.13 24.55
N GLY A 4 -3.83 10.93 23.52
CA GLY A 4 -5.20 11.19 23.11
C GLY A 4 -5.86 9.94 22.51
N LEU A 5 -7.18 10.02 22.30
CA LEU A 5 -7.96 8.91 21.73
C LEU A 5 -7.41 8.51 20.35
N ARG A 6 -7.01 9.47 19.53
CA ARG A 6 -6.51 9.25 18.17
C ARG A 6 -5.21 8.44 18.16
N GLU A 7 -4.25 8.82 19.00
CA GLU A 7 -2.97 8.11 19.14
C GLU A 7 -3.18 6.69 19.65
N ARG A 8 -4.11 6.50 20.59
CA ARG A 8 -4.46 5.16 21.11
C ARG A 8 -5.06 4.28 20.01
N LEU A 9 -5.96 4.81 19.21
CA LEU A 9 -6.56 4.08 18.09
C LEU A 9 -5.50 3.71 17.04
N GLU A 10 -4.59 4.63 16.69
CA GLU A 10 -3.49 4.31 15.77
C GLU A 10 -2.56 3.23 16.34
N LEU A 11 -2.22 3.29 17.63
CA LEU A 11 -1.43 2.25 18.28
C LEU A 11 -2.10 0.88 18.23
N ILE A 12 -3.41 0.82 18.44
CA ILE A 12 -4.17 -0.44 18.32
C ILE A 12 -4.11 -0.96 16.90
N ARG A 13 -4.35 -0.11 15.89
CA ARG A 13 -4.26 -0.50 14.47
C ARG A 13 -2.87 -1.02 14.12
N GLN A 14 -1.82 -0.28 14.47
CA GLN A 14 -0.44 -0.68 14.24
C GLN A 14 -0.08 -1.97 14.99
N GLY A 15 -0.62 -2.16 16.20
CA GLY A 15 -0.46 -3.40 16.97
C GLY A 15 -1.06 -4.61 16.25
N ILE A 16 -2.25 -4.49 15.67
CA ILE A 16 -2.89 -5.56 14.89
C ILE A 16 -2.12 -5.80 13.57
N ILE A 17 -1.77 -4.73 12.85
CA ILE A 17 -1.08 -4.83 11.57
C ILE A 17 0.31 -5.46 11.75
N ARG A 18 1.14 -4.94 12.66
CA ARG A 18 2.51 -5.43 12.87
C ARG A 18 2.59 -6.70 13.72
N GLY A 19 1.65 -6.90 14.64
CA GLY A 19 1.67 -8.03 15.57
C GLY A 19 0.93 -9.26 15.07
N TYR A 20 0.09 -9.14 14.03
CA TYR A 20 -0.71 -10.26 13.52
C TYR A 20 -0.74 -10.34 11.99
N ILE A 21 -1.19 -9.27 11.32
CA ILE A 21 -1.43 -9.32 9.87
C ILE A 21 -0.13 -9.49 9.09
N ILE A 22 0.89 -8.66 9.38
CA ILE A 22 2.20 -8.75 8.73
C ILE A 22 2.84 -10.12 8.96
N PRO A 23 2.96 -10.64 10.21
CA PRO A 23 3.46 -11.99 10.44
C PRO A 23 2.70 -13.07 9.65
N GLY A 24 1.37 -13.01 9.61
CA GLY A 24 0.58 -13.97 8.83
C GLY A 24 0.78 -13.86 7.31
N LEU A 25 1.11 -12.68 6.80
CA LEU A 25 1.53 -12.50 5.40
C LEU A 25 2.98 -12.96 5.19
N GLU A 26 3.88 -12.75 6.14
CA GLU A 26 5.25 -13.26 6.08
C GLU A 26 5.28 -14.80 5.99
N GLU A 27 4.40 -15.49 6.73
CA GLU A 27 4.19 -16.94 6.62
C GLU A 27 3.70 -17.36 5.22
N LYS A 28 3.05 -16.47 4.48
CA LYS A 28 2.62 -16.65 3.08
C LYS A 28 3.66 -16.23 2.05
N GLY A 29 4.83 -15.78 2.49
CA GLY A 29 5.97 -15.41 1.63
C GLY A 29 6.09 -13.91 1.35
N TYR A 30 5.26 -13.05 1.94
CA TYR A 30 5.43 -11.60 1.81
C TYR A 30 6.68 -11.14 2.55
N MET A 31 7.53 -10.37 1.88
CA MET A 31 8.77 -9.83 2.45
C MET A 31 8.78 -8.32 2.35
N VAL A 32 9.42 -7.66 3.33
CA VAL A 32 9.67 -6.22 3.26
C VAL A 32 10.52 -5.88 2.04
N THR A 33 10.13 -4.85 1.29
CA THR A 33 10.86 -4.40 0.11
C THR A 33 11.65 -3.11 0.38
N THR A 34 12.61 -2.84 -0.50
CA THR A 34 13.38 -1.59 -0.50
C THR A 34 12.66 -0.44 -1.19
N TRP A 35 11.58 -0.73 -1.94
CA TRP A 35 10.78 0.32 -2.57
C TRP A 35 9.88 0.98 -1.53
N LYS A 36 9.79 2.31 -1.59
CA LYS A 36 8.96 3.10 -0.68
C LYS A 36 7.83 3.73 -1.48
N ARG A 37 6.61 3.58 -0.96
CA ARG A 37 5.44 4.25 -1.53
C ARG A 37 5.68 5.76 -1.50
N PRO A 38 5.59 6.47 -2.64
CA PRO A 38 5.77 7.91 -2.68
C PRO A 38 4.60 8.63 -2.00
N ILE A 39 4.86 9.84 -1.53
CA ILE A 39 3.81 10.75 -1.03
C ILE A 39 3.07 11.29 -2.25
N SER A 40 1.78 11.00 -2.32
CA SER A 40 0.92 11.39 -3.44
C SER A 40 0.16 12.68 -3.15
N LEU A 41 -0.43 13.26 -4.20
CA LEU A 41 -1.35 14.38 -4.08
C LEU A 41 -2.55 14.07 -3.18
N GLU A 42 -3.03 12.82 -3.15
CA GLU A 42 -4.15 12.45 -2.28
C GLU A 42 -3.76 12.55 -0.80
N ASP A 43 -2.50 12.24 -0.48
CA ASP A 43 -1.94 12.39 0.86
C ASP A 43 -1.78 13.89 1.22
N MET A 44 -1.71 14.76 0.20
CA MET A 44 -1.63 16.21 0.34
C MET A 44 -2.98 16.92 0.39
N VAL A 45 -4.01 16.43 -0.30
CA VAL A 45 -5.34 17.07 -0.35
C VAL A 45 -6.16 16.79 0.92
N LEU A 46 -5.85 15.73 1.66
CA LEU A 46 -6.36 15.54 3.03
C LEU A 46 -5.84 16.61 4.03
N LYS A 47 -5.09 17.63 3.57
CA LYS A 47 -4.44 18.68 4.37
C LYS A 47 -5.18 20.03 4.32
N ASP A 48 -6.49 20.06 4.57
CA ASP A 48 -7.14 21.33 4.89
C ASP A 48 -6.75 21.78 6.31
N GLY A 49 -5.75 22.67 6.37
CA GLY A 49 -5.54 23.72 7.37
C GLY A 49 -5.16 23.35 8.81
N GLY A 50 -5.41 22.12 9.28
CA GLY A 50 -5.14 21.74 10.68
C GLY A 50 -4.93 20.26 10.92
N TRP A 51 -5.21 19.41 9.93
CA TRP A 51 -4.94 17.98 10.04
C TRP A 51 -3.46 17.71 9.77
N ARG A 52 -2.69 17.55 10.85
CA ARG A 52 -1.37 16.94 10.77
C ARG A 52 -1.58 15.44 10.90
N PRO A 53 -1.06 14.63 9.96
CA PRO A 53 -0.84 13.21 10.22
C PRO A 53 -0.20 13.13 11.58
N ILE A 54 -0.77 12.37 12.50
CA ILE A 54 0.08 11.86 13.56
C ILE A 54 0.90 10.80 12.85
N TYR A 55 1.95 11.24 12.15
CA TYR A 55 3.11 10.42 11.85
C TYR A 55 3.68 10.10 13.22
N THR A 56 3.02 9.19 13.90
CA THR A 56 3.62 8.57 15.04
C THR A 56 4.84 7.84 14.50
N GLN A 57 5.88 7.73 15.31
CA GLN A 57 6.96 6.76 15.09
C GLN A 57 6.47 5.32 14.84
N PHE A 58 5.16 5.04 14.98
CA PHE A 58 4.54 3.73 14.87
C PHE A 58 4.00 3.42 13.46
N THR A 59 3.72 4.43 12.63
CA THR A 59 3.20 4.20 11.26
C THR A 59 4.27 3.55 10.40
N SER A 60 3.98 2.36 9.85
CA SER A 60 4.90 1.70 8.92
C SER A 60 4.92 2.40 7.56
N TRP A 61 6.13 2.63 7.05
CA TRP A 61 6.40 3.08 5.69
C TRP A 61 6.94 1.95 4.81
N GLU A 62 6.89 0.73 5.34
CA GLU A 62 7.34 -0.45 4.62
C GLU A 62 6.31 -0.81 3.56
N THR A 63 6.83 -1.26 2.44
CA THR A 63 6.02 -1.96 1.46
C THR A 63 6.45 -3.41 1.49
N TYR A 64 5.52 -4.30 1.17
CA TYR A 64 5.71 -5.74 1.21
C TYR A 64 5.45 -6.32 -0.18
N ALA A 65 6.12 -7.40 -0.55
CA ALA A 65 5.81 -8.12 -1.78
C ALA A 65 6.03 -9.61 -1.54
N LYS A 66 5.12 -10.42 -2.07
CA LYS A 66 5.26 -11.88 -2.15
C LYS A 66 5.99 -12.24 -3.44
N ASP A 67 5.55 -11.64 -4.54
CA ASP A 67 6.16 -11.75 -5.86
C ASP A 67 6.36 -10.36 -6.49
N HIS A 68 7.43 -10.19 -7.27
CA HIS A 68 7.51 -8.98 -8.08
C HIS A 68 6.47 -9.06 -9.21
N PRO A 69 5.86 -7.93 -9.62
CA PRO A 69 6.21 -6.53 -9.35
C PRO A 69 5.24 -5.78 -8.41
N LEU A 70 4.30 -6.48 -7.76
CA LEU A 70 3.21 -5.86 -7.02
C LEU A 70 3.59 -5.63 -5.55
N HIS A 71 3.51 -4.39 -5.10
CA HIS A 71 3.86 -3.99 -3.73
C HIS A 71 2.62 -3.72 -2.90
N VAL A 72 2.57 -4.22 -1.67
CA VAL A 72 1.51 -4.00 -0.70
C VAL A 72 1.92 -2.91 0.27
N TYR A 73 1.02 -1.95 0.52
CA TYR A 73 1.20 -0.90 1.50
C TYR A 73 -0.02 -0.78 2.41
N PHE A 74 0.22 -0.72 3.71
CA PHE A 74 -0.80 -0.57 4.74
C PHE A 74 -1.08 0.92 4.98
N ASN A 75 -2.14 1.42 4.36
CA ASN A 75 -2.54 2.79 4.50
C ASN A 75 -3.56 2.95 5.65
N THR A 76 -3.08 3.40 6.81
CA THR A 76 -3.92 3.75 7.97
C THR A 76 -4.42 5.20 7.94
N PHE A 77 -4.11 5.91 6.85
CA PHE A 77 -4.36 7.33 6.68
C PHE A 77 -5.77 7.59 6.14
N TYR A 78 -6.73 7.79 7.05
CA TYR A 78 -7.95 8.50 6.71
C TYR A 78 -8.50 9.23 7.93
N GLY A 79 -8.99 10.45 7.67
CA GLY A 79 -9.29 11.48 8.65
C GLY A 79 -10.71 11.47 9.21
N ASP A 80 -11.51 10.45 8.91
CA ASP A 80 -12.83 10.35 9.51
C ASP A 80 -12.75 9.53 10.80
N LEU A 81 -13.03 10.16 11.95
CA LEU A 81 -12.99 9.53 13.27
C LEU A 81 -14.40 9.14 13.76
N TYR A 82 -15.39 9.07 12.86
CA TYR A 82 -16.65 8.42 13.23
C TYR A 82 -16.42 6.94 13.58
N GLU A 83 -17.27 6.42 14.46
CA GLU A 83 -17.12 5.25 15.35
C GLU A 83 -16.66 3.91 14.75
N LYS A 84 -16.41 3.83 13.44
CA LYS A 84 -15.99 2.61 12.73
C LYS A 84 -14.66 2.75 11.99
N ALA A 85 -14.14 3.95 11.76
CA ALA A 85 -12.96 4.15 10.92
C ALA A 85 -11.64 3.64 11.55
N TYR A 86 -11.57 3.53 12.88
CA TYR A 86 -10.41 2.92 13.56
C TYR A 86 -10.28 1.42 13.34
N ARG A 87 -11.34 0.77 12.84
CA ARG A 87 -11.34 -0.66 12.52
C ARG A 87 -10.85 -0.92 11.12
N ILE A 88 -10.82 0.10 10.26
CA ILE A 88 -10.50 -0.07 8.85
C ILE A 88 -9.03 0.28 8.59
N CYS A 89 -8.39 -0.54 7.78
CA CYS A 89 -7.13 -0.23 7.10
C CYS A 89 -7.36 -0.33 5.59
N PHE A 90 -6.82 0.63 4.84
CA PHE A 90 -6.79 0.51 3.39
C PHE A 90 -5.51 -0.22 2.98
N ILE A 91 -5.65 -1.25 2.18
CA ILE A 91 -4.53 -1.96 1.60
C ILE A 91 -4.37 -1.47 0.17
N GLU A 92 -3.19 -0.95 -0.13
CA GLU A 92 -2.85 -0.50 -1.47
C GLU A 92 -1.89 -1.47 -2.14
N TYR A 93 -2.23 -1.90 -3.35
CA TYR A 93 -1.40 -2.73 -4.21
C TYR A 93 -0.83 -1.83 -5.30
N LEU A 94 0.48 -1.65 -5.34
CA LEU A 94 1.16 -0.67 -6.15
C LEU A 94 2.09 -1.31 -7.17
N ILE A 95 2.05 -0.78 -8.37
CA ILE A 95 3.04 -1.06 -9.41
C ILE A 95 4.15 -0.03 -9.27
N SER A 96 5.39 -0.49 -9.04
CA SER A 96 6.54 0.35 -8.69
C SER A 96 7.18 1.10 -9.88
N VAL A 97 6.56 1.07 -11.06
CA VAL A 97 7.05 1.71 -12.29
C VAL A 97 6.30 3.02 -12.52
N LYS A 98 7.03 4.15 -12.47
CA LYS A 98 6.46 5.49 -12.66
C LYS A 98 6.01 5.67 -14.10
N ASN A 99 4.83 6.28 -14.29
CA ASN A 99 4.26 6.63 -15.60
C ASN A 99 4.08 5.46 -16.59
N LEU A 100 4.01 4.23 -16.09
CA LEU A 100 3.71 3.06 -16.91
C LEU A 100 2.40 3.26 -17.66
N GLN A 101 2.35 2.90 -18.94
CA GLN A 101 1.10 2.86 -19.69
C GLN A 101 0.42 1.50 -19.46
N LEU A 102 -0.69 1.50 -18.72
CA LEU A 102 -1.49 0.28 -18.57
C LEU A 102 -2.38 0.06 -19.80
N PRO A 103 -2.55 -1.19 -20.24
CA PRO A 103 -3.60 -1.59 -21.16
C PRO A 103 -4.98 -1.13 -20.69
N PRO A 104 -5.88 -0.72 -21.60
CA PRO A 104 -7.21 -0.20 -21.25
C PRO A 104 -8.04 -1.10 -20.34
N ARG A 105 -7.86 -2.42 -20.41
CA ARG A 105 -8.59 -3.41 -19.58
C ARG A 105 -8.23 -3.35 -18.10
N LEU A 106 -7.04 -2.86 -17.76
CA LEU A 106 -6.59 -2.69 -16.39
C LEU A 106 -6.94 -1.30 -15.83
N ILE A 107 -7.35 -0.37 -16.69
CA ILE A 107 -7.80 0.96 -16.28
C ILE A 107 -9.17 0.82 -15.61
N GLY A 108 -9.30 1.35 -14.40
CA GLY A 108 -10.50 1.23 -13.56
C GLY A 108 -10.38 0.12 -12.51
N ILE A 109 -9.60 -0.94 -12.79
CA ILE A 109 -9.10 -1.86 -11.76
C ILE A 109 -7.97 -1.20 -11.01
N PHE A 110 -6.99 -0.69 -11.75
CA PHE A 110 -5.96 0.19 -11.24
C PHE A 110 -6.37 1.65 -11.44
N THR A 111 -6.07 2.45 -10.43
CA THR A 111 -6.27 3.91 -10.39
C THR A 111 -4.93 4.59 -10.21
N ARG A 112 -4.86 5.88 -10.55
CA ARG A 112 -3.61 6.64 -10.48
C ARG A 112 -3.35 7.14 -9.06
N LEU A 113 -2.16 6.83 -8.55
CA LEU A 113 -1.52 7.51 -7.44
C LEU A 113 -0.71 8.70 -8.00
N ASN A 114 -1.34 9.87 -8.11
CA ASN A 114 -0.72 11.06 -8.71
C ASN A 114 0.30 11.71 -7.77
N LEU A 115 1.43 12.16 -8.32
CA LEU A 115 2.52 12.76 -7.55
C LEU A 115 2.50 14.30 -7.60
N PRO A 116 2.92 14.98 -6.52
CA PRO A 116 2.96 16.45 -6.48
C PRO A 116 3.88 17.07 -7.53
N GLU A 117 5.04 16.44 -7.78
CA GLU A 117 6.01 16.88 -8.78
C GLU A 117 5.65 16.47 -10.22
N GLY A 118 4.48 15.85 -10.41
CA GLY A 118 4.02 15.35 -11.69
C GLY A 118 4.34 13.87 -11.94
N GLY A 119 3.52 13.27 -12.80
CA GLY A 119 3.50 11.84 -13.04
C GLY A 119 2.66 11.06 -12.03
N TYR A 120 2.66 9.74 -12.15
CA TYR A 120 1.83 8.86 -11.33
C TYR A 120 2.41 7.45 -11.24
N TYR A 121 1.96 6.72 -10.21
CA TYR A 121 2.04 5.27 -10.14
C TYR A 121 0.64 4.67 -10.26
N TRP A 122 0.56 3.38 -10.55
CA TRP A 122 -0.73 2.66 -10.54
C TRP A 122 -0.93 1.97 -9.20
N LYS A 123 -2.16 2.05 -8.70
CA LYS A 123 -2.57 1.34 -7.49
C LYS A 123 -3.94 0.71 -7.62
N HIS A 124 -4.14 -0.39 -6.92
CA HIS A 124 -5.46 -0.90 -6.55
C HIS A 124 -5.62 -0.72 -5.04
N ARG A 125 -6.83 -0.48 -4.54
CA ARG A 125 -7.09 -0.26 -3.11
C ARG A 125 -8.31 -1.05 -2.67
N ILE A 126 -8.16 -1.79 -1.57
CA ILE A 126 -9.27 -2.40 -0.82
C ILE A 126 -9.32 -1.85 0.60
N SER A 127 -10.44 -2.03 1.28
CA SER A 127 -10.61 -1.72 2.71
C SER A 127 -10.81 -3.01 3.49
N VAL A 128 -10.01 -3.24 4.53
CA VAL A 128 -10.11 -4.42 5.40
C VAL A 128 -10.51 -4.03 6.82
N ASP A 129 -11.29 -4.87 7.50
CA ASP A 129 -11.69 -4.71 8.90
C ASP A 129 -10.75 -5.46 9.84
N LEU A 130 -9.90 -4.70 10.56
CA LEU A 130 -8.90 -5.17 11.51
C LEU A 130 -9.49 -5.95 12.71
N ASN A 131 -10.81 -5.94 12.93
CA ASN A 131 -11.44 -6.84 13.91
C ASN A 131 -11.36 -8.32 13.51
N PHE A 132 -11.11 -8.61 12.22
CA PHE A 132 -11.03 -9.96 11.70
C PHE A 132 -9.69 -10.18 10.98
N PRO A 133 -8.55 -10.22 11.72
CA PRO A 133 -7.21 -10.30 11.12
C PRO A 133 -7.01 -11.48 10.18
N ASP A 134 -7.56 -12.66 10.50
CA ASP A 134 -7.47 -13.84 9.63
C ASP A 134 -8.20 -13.62 8.29
N THR A 135 -9.33 -12.93 8.31
CA THR A 135 -10.06 -12.54 7.10
C THR A 135 -9.24 -11.51 6.31
N CYS A 136 -8.63 -10.53 6.98
CA CYS A 136 -7.75 -9.57 6.32
C CYS A 136 -6.61 -10.27 5.58
N ILE A 137 -5.91 -11.22 6.23
CA ILE A 137 -4.79 -11.94 5.60
C ILE A 137 -5.26 -12.69 4.36
N LYS A 138 -6.40 -13.40 4.44
CA LYS A 138 -6.97 -14.14 3.31
C LYS A 138 -7.38 -13.23 2.16
N GLU A 139 -8.03 -12.11 2.48
CA GLU A 139 -8.47 -11.14 1.47
C GLU A 139 -7.28 -10.47 0.80
N ILE A 140 -6.25 -10.12 1.57
CA ILE A 140 -5.03 -9.51 1.03
C ILE A 140 -4.34 -10.46 0.04
N ASP A 141 -4.12 -11.71 0.45
CA ASP A 141 -3.46 -12.74 -0.37
C ASP A 141 -4.29 -13.06 -1.63
N ALA A 142 -5.61 -13.21 -1.49
CA ALA A 142 -6.50 -13.49 -2.62
C ALA A 142 -6.54 -12.34 -3.64
N THR A 143 -6.68 -11.09 -3.16
CA THR A 143 -6.64 -9.91 -4.05
C THR A 143 -5.28 -9.78 -4.72
N TYR A 144 -4.20 -10.06 -4.01
CA TYR A 144 -2.85 -10.02 -4.58
C TYR A 144 -2.68 -11.00 -5.75
N ASP A 145 -3.06 -12.26 -5.53
CA ASP A 145 -2.98 -13.30 -6.55
C ASP A 145 -3.90 -12.97 -7.75
N GLU A 146 -5.11 -12.44 -7.50
CA GLU A 146 -6.02 -12.01 -8.57
C GLU A 146 -5.42 -10.89 -9.42
N LEU A 147 -4.84 -9.86 -8.79
CA LEU A 147 -4.21 -8.75 -9.50
C LEU A 147 -2.99 -9.21 -10.30
N LEU A 148 -2.19 -10.14 -9.78
CA LEU A 148 -1.08 -10.73 -10.53
C LEU A 148 -1.57 -11.48 -11.77
N VAL A 149 -2.64 -12.29 -11.64
CA VAL A 149 -3.24 -12.99 -12.79
C VAL A 149 -3.76 -11.99 -13.83
N MET A 150 -4.34 -10.87 -13.42
CA MET A 150 -4.79 -9.82 -14.35
C MET A 150 -3.62 -9.16 -15.08
N LEU A 151 -2.51 -8.90 -14.39
CA LEU A 151 -1.29 -8.34 -14.98
C LEU A 151 -0.64 -9.33 -15.96
N ASP A 152 -0.60 -10.62 -15.61
CA ASP A 152 -0.05 -11.70 -16.44
C ASP A 152 -0.84 -11.87 -17.74
N ARG A 153 -2.18 -11.90 -17.65
CA ARG A 153 -3.06 -12.02 -18.82
C ARG A 153 -2.87 -10.91 -19.86
N GLU A 154 -2.43 -9.74 -19.42
CA GLU A 154 -2.16 -8.59 -20.27
C GLU A 154 -0.66 -8.47 -20.62
N GLY A 155 0.16 -9.47 -20.28
CA GLY A 155 1.57 -9.56 -20.63
C GLY A 155 2.47 -8.55 -19.92
N LEU A 156 2.04 -8.02 -18.76
CA LEU A 156 2.76 -6.95 -18.07
C LEU A 156 3.81 -7.43 -17.09
N LEU A 157 3.78 -8.67 -16.62
CA LEU A 157 4.74 -9.15 -15.62
C LEU A 157 6.18 -9.03 -16.11
N GLU A 158 6.48 -9.51 -17.33
CA GLU A 158 7.82 -9.43 -17.93
C GLU A 158 8.30 -7.99 -18.10
N VAL A 159 7.42 -7.09 -18.56
CA VAL A 159 7.72 -5.66 -18.73
C VAL A 159 8.08 -5.03 -17.40
N LEU A 160 7.31 -5.34 -16.36
CA LEU A 160 7.49 -4.79 -15.03
C LEU A 160 8.75 -5.31 -14.33
N GLU A 161 9.08 -6.58 -14.51
CA GLU A 161 10.34 -7.16 -14.03
C GLU A 161 11.55 -6.50 -14.69
N GLU A 162 11.50 -6.27 -16.01
CA GLU A 162 12.60 -5.63 -16.71
C GLU A 162 12.80 -4.17 -16.29
N GLU A 163 11.73 -3.40 -16.17
CA GLU A 163 11.77 -2.00 -15.71
C GLU A 163 12.25 -1.90 -14.26
N THR A 164 11.82 -2.81 -13.38
CA THR A 164 12.28 -2.86 -11.99
C THR A 164 13.78 -3.19 -11.92
N ARG A 165 14.26 -4.13 -12.74
CA ARG A 165 15.69 -4.48 -12.84
C ARG A 165 16.52 -3.30 -13.34
N ARG A 166 16.05 -2.58 -14.36
CA ARG A 166 16.72 -1.38 -14.90
C ARG A 166 16.84 -0.29 -13.83
N ALA A 167 15.74 0.02 -13.15
CA ALA A 167 15.74 1.00 -12.06
C ALA A 167 16.69 0.61 -10.90
N GLY A 168 16.82 -0.68 -10.60
CA GLY A 168 17.75 -1.19 -9.60
C GLY A 168 19.23 -1.08 -10.01
N GLN A 169 19.55 -1.19 -11.30
CA GLN A 169 20.92 -1.03 -11.82
C GLN A 169 21.37 0.43 -11.84
N GLU A 170 20.48 1.37 -12.15
CA GLU A 170 20.79 2.81 -12.14
C GLU A 170 21.10 3.31 -10.72
N ARG A 171 20.38 2.82 -9.70
CA ARG A 171 20.64 3.15 -8.29
C ARG A 171 21.99 2.66 -7.76
N LYS A 172 22.60 1.64 -8.37
CA LYS A 172 23.92 1.11 -7.98
C LYS A 172 25.09 1.85 -8.62
N LYS A 173 24.84 2.75 -9.57
CA LYS A 173 25.86 3.53 -10.28
C LYS A 173 26.08 4.93 -9.67
N VAL A 174 25.31 5.29 -8.65
CA VAL A 174 25.37 6.58 -7.94
C VAL A 174 26.08 6.39 -6.60
#